data_AF-A0AAW3J2D5-F1
#
_entry.id   AF-A0AAW3J2D5-F1
#
_cell.length_a   1.000
_cell.length_b   1.000
_cell.length_c   1.000
_cell.angle_alpha   90.00
_cell.angle_beta   90.00
_cell.angle_gamma   90.00
#
_symmetry.space_group_name_H-M   'P 1'
#
loop_
_entity.id
_entity.type
_entity.pdbx_description
1 polymer ?
#
loop_
_entity_poly.entity_id
_entity_poly.type
_entity_poly.pdbx_seq_one_letter_code
_entity_poly.pdbx_strand_id
1 'polypeptide(L)'
;MRKIVFLMALLSSLAFANTEFRSVLEKLCNEGRPESCFYLGALYSYGQSAVRQDRNKAVESFRKACYLGDASGCTVLENLLKNR
;
A
#
# COMPACT_ATOMS: atom_id res chain seq x y z
N MET A 1 -29.01 7.44 27.37
CA MET A 1 -28.92 7.24 25.90
C MET A 1 -28.18 8.37 25.19
N ARG A 2 -28.55 9.65 25.37
CA ARG A 2 -27.85 10.80 24.73
C ARG A 2 -26.35 10.90 25.07
N LYS A 3 -25.95 10.65 26.33
CA LYS A 3 -24.53 10.63 26.76
C LYS A 3 -23.71 9.48 26.13
N ILE A 4 -24.34 8.34 25.89
CA ILE A 4 -23.70 7.16 25.26
C ILE A 4 -23.46 7.43 23.77
N VAL A 5 -24.39 8.11 23.09
CA VAL A 5 -24.22 8.55 21.69
C VAL A 5 -23.04 9.53 21.56
N PHE A 6 -22.86 10.45 22.51
CA PHE A 6 -21.70 11.35 22.52
C PHE A 6 -20.36 10.62 22.76
N LEU A 7 -20.34 9.61 23.63
CA LEU A 7 -19.14 8.80 23.89
C LEU A 7 -18.75 7.94 22.68
N MET A 8 -19.72 7.41 21.94
CA MET A 8 -19.44 6.66 20.70
C MET A 8 -18.93 7.55 19.57
N ALA A 9 -19.39 8.80 19.48
CA ALA A 9 -18.89 9.78 18.51
C ALA A 9 -17.44 10.26 18.79
N LEU A 10 -16.96 10.11 20.03
CA LEU A 10 -15.57 10.42 20.42
C LEU A 10 -14.61 9.25 20.17
N LEU A 11 -15.11 8.02 20.03
CA LEU A 11 -14.30 6.85 19.71
C LEU A 11 -14.20 6.62 18.19
N SER A 12 -15.17 7.12 17.41
CA SER A 12 -15.11 7.02 15.94
C SER A 12 -13.99 7.87 15.34
N SER A 13 -13.60 8.98 15.96
CA SER A 13 -12.44 9.78 15.54
C SER A 13 -11.11 9.05 15.68
N LEU A 14 -11.03 7.99 16.49
CA LEU A 14 -9.84 7.12 16.62
C LEU A 14 -9.79 6.01 15.57
N ALA A 15 -10.88 5.78 14.81
CA ALA A 15 -10.96 4.74 13.79
C ALA A 15 -10.54 5.19 12.38
N PHE A 16 -10.26 6.49 12.17
CA PHE A 16 -10.00 7.07 10.84
C PHE A 16 -8.52 7.22 10.46
N ALA A 17 -7.56 6.78 11.26
CA ALA A 17 -6.16 7.20 11.06
C ALA A 17 -5.23 6.20 10.32
N ASN A 18 -5.70 5.07 9.80
CA ASN A 18 -4.77 3.97 9.46
C ASN A 18 -4.95 3.32 8.08
N THR A 19 -6.00 3.66 7.32
CA THR A 19 -6.28 3.05 6.00
C THR A 19 -5.96 3.96 4.81
N GLU A 20 -5.64 5.23 5.04
CA GLU A 20 -5.45 6.20 3.95
C GLU A 20 -4.17 5.97 3.14
N PHE A 21 -3.08 5.54 3.78
CA PHE A 21 -1.78 5.53 3.13
C PHE A 21 -1.72 4.61 1.89
N ARG A 22 -2.27 3.39 2.00
CA ARG A 22 -2.39 2.47 0.86
C ARG A 22 -3.21 3.09 -0.27
N SER A 23 -4.35 3.69 0.06
CA SER A 23 -5.27 4.31 -0.91
C SER A 23 -4.59 5.44 -1.68
N VAL A 24 -3.82 6.29 -0.99
CA VAL A 24 -3.03 7.36 -1.61
C VAL A 24 -1.97 6.78 -2.57
N LEU A 25 -1.24 5.74 -2.15
CA LEU A 25 -0.26 5.07 -3.01
C LEU A 25 -0.91 4.44 -4.25
N GLU A 26 -2.06 3.77 -4.09
CA GLU A 26 -2.83 3.19 -5.19
C GLU A 26 -3.24 4.28 -6.20
N LYS A 27 -3.76 5.41 -5.71
CA LYS A 27 -4.13 6.55 -6.56
C LYS A 27 -2.93 7.08 -7.34
N LEU A 28 -1.83 7.42 -6.67
CA LEU A 28 -0.65 8.00 -7.31
C LEU A 28 0.03 7.02 -8.28
N CYS A 29 0.05 5.73 -7.94
CA CYS A 29 0.52 4.68 -8.85
C CYS A 29 -0.35 4.57 -10.10
N ASN A 30 -1.68 4.74 -9.96
CA ASN A 30 -2.60 4.78 -11.10
C ASN A 30 -2.47 6.05 -11.95
N GLU A 31 -2.06 7.16 -11.35
CA GLU A 31 -1.66 8.39 -12.05
C GLU A 31 -0.28 8.30 -12.71
N GLY A 32 0.38 7.14 -12.64
CA GLY A 32 1.63 6.89 -13.34
C GLY A 32 2.88 7.34 -12.59
N ARG A 33 2.80 7.56 -11.26
CA ARG A 33 3.99 7.84 -10.45
C ARG A 33 4.76 6.56 -10.11
N PRO A 34 5.94 6.32 -10.71
CA PRO A 34 6.70 5.08 -10.55
C PRO A 34 6.99 4.73 -9.08
N GLU A 35 7.41 5.72 -8.30
CA GLU A 35 7.82 5.54 -6.91
C GLU A 35 6.66 5.10 -6.03
N SER A 36 5.45 5.60 -6.30
CA SER A 36 4.25 5.20 -5.57
C SER A 36 3.89 3.74 -5.81
N CYS A 37 4.09 3.24 -7.03
CA CYS A 37 3.94 1.82 -7.34
C CYS A 37 5.00 0.97 -6.61
N PHE A 38 6.24 1.46 -6.50
CA PHE A 38 7.29 0.80 -5.72
C PHE A 38 6.90 0.68 -4.24
N TYR A 39 6.48 1.78 -3.61
CA TYR A 39 6.06 1.77 -2.20
C TYR A 39 4.83 0.90 -1.96
N LEU A 40 3.89 0.86 -2.91
CA LEU A 40 2.74 -0.05 -2.82
C LEU A 40 3.20 -1.51 -2.85
N GLY A 41 4.17 -1.85 -3.71
CA GLY A 41 4.77 -3.19 -3.75
C GLY A 41 5.49 -3.57 -2.46
N ALA A 42 6.22 -2.62 -1.86
CA ALA A 42 6.86 -2.80 -0.57
C ALA A 42 5.83 -3.03 0.55
N LEU A 43 4.74 -2.25 0.55
CA LEU A 43 3.66 -2.39 1.52
C LEU A 43 3.05 -3.80 1.50
N TYR A 44 2.82 -4.35 0.31
CA TYR A 44 2.35 -5.74 0.15
C TYR A 44 3.43 -6.79 0.41
N SER A 45 4.72 -6.47 0.27
CA SER A 45 5.81 -7.42 0.57
C SER A 45 6.01 -7.62 2.05
N TYR A 46 6.01 -6.53 2.81
CA TYR A 46 6.29 -6.56 4.25
C TYR A 46 5.04 -6.72 5.10
N GLY A 47 3.88 -6.28 4.61
CA GLY A 47 2.64 -6.24 5.37
C GLY A 47 2.73 -5.24 6.52
N GLN A 48 2.23 -4.03 6.33
CA GLN A 48 2.25 -2.97 7.34
C GLN A 48 0.94 -2.19 7.33
N SER A 49 0.65 -1.46 8.40
CA SER A 49 -0.46 -0.49 8.48
C SER A 49 -1.80 -1.05 7.99
N ALA A 50 -2.22 -2.19 8.56
CA ALA A 50 -3.43 -2.93 8.21
C ALA A 50 -3.47 -3.57 6.81
N VAL A 51 -2.37 -3.55 6.06
CA VAL A 51 -2.20 -4.32 4.82
C VAL A 51 -1.52 -5.64 5.13
N ARG A 52 -2.18 -6.75 4.77
CA ARG A 52 -1.57 -8.08 4.86
C ARG A 52 -0.52 -8.25 3.78
N GLN A 53 0.50 -9.06 4.07
CA GLN A 53 1.43 -9.50 3.04
C GLN A 53 0.67 -10.20 1.91
N ASP A 54 0.98 -9.83 0.67
CA ASP A 54 0.42 -10.39 -0.54
C ASP A 54 1.47 -10.35 -1.65
N ARG A 55 2.16 -11.49 -1.84
CA ARG A 55 3.26 -11.60 -2.80
C ARG A 55 2.82 -11.30 -4.23
N ASN A 56 1.59 -11.66 -4.60
CA ASN A 56 1.10 -11.44 -5.96
C ASN A 56 0.90 -9.95 -6.23
N LYS A 57 0.28 -9.24 -5.28
CA LYS A 57 0.13 -7.78 -5.38
C LYS A 57 1.44 -7.03 -5.30
N ALA A 58 2.40 -7.52 -4.53
CA ALA A 58 3.74 -6.98 -4.50
C ALA A 58 4.42 -7.06 -5.89
N VAL A 59 4.41 -8.25 -6.50
CA VAL A 59 4.96 -8.48 -7.85
C VAL A 59 4.27 -7.60 -8.89
N GLU A 60 2.94 -7.48 -8.85
CA GLU A 60 2.21 -6.61 -9.77
C GLU A 60 2.61 -5.15 -9.63
N SER A 61 2.72 -4.66 -8.39
CA SER A 61 3.05 -3.26 -8.10
C SER A 61 4.50 -2.94 -8.51
N PHE A 62 5.46 -3.81 -8.19
CA PHE A 62 6.86 -3.64 -8.62
C PHE A 62 7.02 -3.72 -10.13
N ARG A 63 6.29 -4.61 -10.80
CA ARG A 63 6.25 -4.68 -12.26
C ARG A 63 5.76 -3.38 -12.88
N LYS A 64 4.70 -2.79 -12.32
CA LYS A 64 4.19 -1.50 -12.78
C LYS A 64 5.20 -0.37 -12.53
N ALA A 65 5.85 -0.36 -11.36
CA ALA A 65 6.92 0.59 -11.04
C ALA A 65 8.06 0.51 -12.07
N CYS A 66 8.54 -0.71 -12.35
CA CYS A 66 9.57 -0.98 -13.35
C CYS A 66 9.15 -0.49 -14.76
N TYR A 67 7.94 -0.81 -15.18
CA TYR A 67 7.40 -0.38 -16.48
C TYR A 67 7.33 1.15 -16.62
N LEU A 68 7.06 1.86 -15.51
CA LEU A 68 7.01 3.32 -15.45
C LEU A 68 8.39 3.97 -15.26
N GLY A 69 9.47 3.18 -15.19
CA GLY A 69 10.86 3.67 -15.11
C GLY A 69 11.49 3.66 -13.72
N ASP A 70 10.85 3.08 -12.70
CA ASP A 70 11.48 2.87 -11.39
C ASP A 70 12.48 1.71 -11.43
N ALA A 71 13.78 2.03 -11.46
CA ALA A 71 14.86 1.03 -11.47
C ALA A 71 14.86 0.13 -10.21
N SER A 72 14.42 0.66 -9.07
CA SER A 72 14.30 -0.12 -7.82
C SER A 72 13.17 -1.14 -7.96
N GLY A 73 12.07 -0.75 -8.58
CA GLY A 73 10.97 -1.64 -8.97
C GLY A 73 11.45 -2.84 -9.80
N CYS A 74 12.27 -2.60 -10.82
CA CYS A 74 12.84 -3.67 -11.65
C CYS A 74 13.73 -4.62 -10.83
N THR A 75 14.66 -4.05 -10.05
CA THR A 75 15.61 -4.81 -9.24
C THR A 75 14.90 -5.72 -8.23
N VAL A 76 13.90 -5.20 -7.52
CA VAL A 76 13.14 -5.98 -6.54
C VAL A 76 12.27 -7.02 -7.24
N LEU A 77 11.65 -6.69 -8.37
CA LEU A 77 10.88 -7.65 -9.16
C LEU A 77 11.75 -8.85 -9.56
N GLU A 78 12.95 -8.61 -10.10
CA GLU A 78 13.86 -9.70 -10.47
C GLU A 78 14.19 -10.60 -9.30
N ASN A 79 14.50 -10.03 -8.14
CA ASN A 79 14.79 -10.81 -6.92
C ASN A 79 13.59 -11.64 -6.47
N LEU A 80 12.38 -11.08 -6.53
CA LEU A 80 11.15 -11.81 -6.18
C LEU A 80 10.82 -12.95 -7.15
N LEU A 81 11.19 -12.81 -8.41
CA LEU A 81 10.99 -13.82 -9.44
C LEU A 81 12.04 -14.93 -9.40
N LYS A 82 13.29 -14.62 -9.03
CA LYS A 82 14.38 -15.60 -8.87
C LYS A 82 14.18 -16.50 -7.65
N ASN A 83 13.57 -15.98 -6.58
CA ASN A 83 13.29 -16.72 -5.34
C ASN A 83 11.89 -17.39 -5.36
N ARG A 84 11.41 -17.85 -6.53
CA ARG A 84 10.07 -18.41 -6.69
C ARG A 84 10.09 -19.92 -6.80
#